data_AF-A0A4D4L5Q5-F1
#
_entry.id   AF-A0A4D4L5Q5-F1
#
_cell.length_a   1.000
_cell.length_b   1.000
_cell.length_c   1.000
_cell.angle_alpha   90.00
_cell.angle_beta   90.00
_cell.angle_gamma   90.00
#
_symmetry.space_group_name_H-M   'P 1'
#
loop_
_entity.id
_entity.type
_entity.pdbx_description
1 polymer ?
#
loop_
_entity_poly.entity_id
_entity_poly.type
_entity_poly.pdbx_seq_one_letter_code
_entity_poly.pdbx_strand_id
1 'polypeptide(L)' 'MSSNSRLRTLGDKIAGPGHPVYVTGEIGINHNGDLENAFKLIDVAAEAGCDAVKFQKRTPEICTPATSGTSSVTPPGAG' A
#
# COMPACT_ATOMS: atom_id res chain seq x y z
N MET A 1 10.85 35.37 -10.26
CA MET A 1 10.10 34.09 -10.31
C MET A 1 10.92 33.06 -9.55
N SER A 2 10.56 32.73 -8.31
CA SER A 2 11.27 31.67 -7.58
C SER A 2 10.98 30.35 -8.27
N SER A 3 12.01 29.77 -8.92
CA SER A 3 11.92 28.42 -9.44
C SER A 3 11.80 27.47 -8.25
N ASN A 4 10.58 27.05 -7.92
CA ASN A 4 10.39 25.96 -6.99
C ASN A 4 11.00 24.71 -7.64
N SER A 5 12.19 24.35 -7.18
CA SER A 5 12.87 23.12 -7.57
C SER A 5 11.95 21.95 -7.24
N ARG A 6 11.47 21.23 -8.28
CA ARG A 6 10.68 20.00 -8.14
C ARG A 6 11.58 18.79 -7.83
N LEU A 7 12.73 19.03 -7.20
CA LEU A 7 13.66 17.99 -6.77
C LEU A 7 13.33 17.57 -5.34
N ARG A 8 13.37 16.25 -5.10
CA ARG A 8 13.16 15.63 -3.79
C ARG A 8 14.20 14.53 -3.59
N THR A 9 14.82 14.50 -2.42
CA THR A 9 15.72 13.40 -2.03
C THR A 9 14.90 12.30 -1.38
N LEU A 10 15.06 11.07 -1.87
CA LEU A 10 14.41 9.86 -1.39
C LEU A 10 15.51 8.82 -1.11
N GLY A 11 15.81 8.59 0.18
CA GLY A 11 17.01 7.85 0.57
C GLY A 11 18.26 8.52 0.01
N ASP A 12 19.04 7.77 -0.77
CA ASP A 12 20.28 8.25 -1.38
C ASP A 12 20.09 8.75 -2.83
N LYS A 13 18.85 8.82 -3.33
CA LYS A 13 18.53 9.23 -4.71
C LYS A 13 17.77 10.54 -4.78
N ILE A 14 17.90 11.26 -5.89
CA ILE A 14 17.15 12.48 -6.18
C ILE A 14 16.09 12.18 -7.22
N ALA A 15 14.82 12.44 -6.90
CA ALA A 15 13.70 12.36 -7.81
C ALA A 15 13.31 13.76 -8.30
N GLY A 16 13.15 13.91 -9.61
CA GLY A 16 12.68 15.15 -10.24
C GLY A 16 13.20 15.33 -11.67
N PRO A 17 12.90 16.47 -12.32
CA PRO A 17 13.31 16.73 -13.70
C PRO A 17 14.83 16.66 -13.87
N GLY A 18 15.31 15.98 -14.91
CA GLY A 18 16.74 15.84 -15.21
C GLY A 18 17.46 14.71 -14.44
N HIS A 19 16.74 13.93 -13.62
CA HIS A 19 17.28 12.76 -12.94
C HIS A 19 16.59 11.46 -13.42
N PRO A 20 17.21 10.30 -13.21
CA PRO A 20 16.59 9.01 -13.49
C PRO A 20 15.23 8.86 -12.81
N VAL A 21 14.35 8.06 -13.43
CA VAL A 21 13.04 7.74 -12.85
C VAL A 21 13.24 6.98 -11.54
N TYR A 22 12.53 7.41 -10.51
CA TYR A 22 12.49 6.70 -9.23
C TYR A 22 11.35 5.67 -9.27
N VAL A 23 11.70 4.39 -9.28
CA VAL A 23 10.77 3.26 -9.40
C VAL A 23 10.46 2.68 -8.02
N THR A 24 9.18 2.63 -7.65
CA THR A 24 8.72 2.01 -6.41
C THR A 24 7.90 0.76 -6.70
N GLY A 25 8.33 -0.39 -6.16
CA GLY A 25 7.57 -1.63 -6.20
C GLY A 25 6.42 -1.60 -5.20
N GLU A 26 5.18 -1.67 -5.69
CA GLU A 26 3.99 -1.74 -4.81
C GLU A 26 3.75 -3.18 -4.34
N ILE A 27 4.06 -3.46 -3.07
CA ILE A 27 3.83 -4.77 -2.45
C ILE A 27 2.42 -4.83 -1.81
N GLY A 28 1.90 -3.70 -1.33
CA GLY A 28 0.54 -3.61 -0.79
C GLY A 28 0.34 -4.44 0.48
N ILE A 29 -0.74 -5.22 0.51
CA ILE A 29 -1.13 -6.11 1.64
C ILE A 29 -0.81 -7.58 1.38
N ASN A 30 -0.21 -7.90 0.23
CA ASN A 30 -0.11 -9.26 -0.30
C ASN A 30 0.91 -10.15 0.46
N HIS A 31 1.37 -9.67 1.62
CA HIS A 31 2.15 -10.46 2.57
C HIS A 31 1.24 -11.29 3.50
N ASN A 32 -0.07 -11.04 3.56
CA ASN A 32 -1.03 -11.82 4.38
C ASN A 32 -0.65 -11.94 5.87
N GLY A 33 0.17 -11.00 6.39
CA GLY A 33 0.73 -11.07 7.75
C GLY A 33 1.96 -11.99 7.89
N ASP A 34 2.40 -12.64 6.82
CA ASP A 34 3.59 -13.48 6.76
C ASP A 34 4.83 -12.66 6.37
N LEU A 35 5.77 -12.57 7.31
CA LEU A 35 7.03 -11.84 7.13
C LEU A 35 7.92 -12.50 6.08
N GLU A 36 7.90 -13.82 5.91
CA GLU A 36 8.75 -14.48 4.92
C GLU A 36 8.36 -14.09 3.50
N ASN A 37 7.05 -13.99 3.23
CA ASN A 37 6.57 -13.53 1.93
C ASN A 37 6.88 -12.05 1.72
N ALA A 38 6.86 -11.22 2.77
CA ALA A 38 7.29 -9.83 2.67
C ALA A 38 8.75 -9.71 2.24
N PHE A 39 9.65 -10.52 2.82
CA PHE A 39 11.07 -10.54 2.42
C PHE A 39 11.26 -11.00 0.98
N LYS A 40 10.60 -12.08 0.55
CA LYS A 40 10.67 -12.55 -0.85
C LYS A 40 10.21 -11.47 -1.83
N LEU A 41 9.17 -10.71 -1.49
CA LEU A 41 8.68 -9.62 -2.33
C LEU A 41 9.66 -8.43 -2.39
N ILE A 42 10.41 -8.17 -1.31
CA ILE A 42 11.51 -7.20 -1.30
C ILE A 42 12.64 -7.68 -2.21
N ASP A 43 13.04 -8.95 -2.10
CA ASP A 43 14.12 -9.52 -2.90
C ASP A 43 13.82 -9.41 -4.41
N VAL A 44 12.62 -9.80 -4.82
CA VAL A 44 12.19 -9.69 -6.23
C VAL A 44 12.16 -8.24 -6.71
N ALA A 45 11.71 -7.30 -5.86
CA ALA A 45 11.71 -5.89 -6.22
C ALA A 45 13.13 -5.32 -6.39
N ALA A 46 14.06 -5.75 -5.54
CA ALA A 46 15.48 -5.39 -5.65
C ALA A 46 16.11 -5.99 -6.92
N GLU A 47 15.84 -7.26 -7.21
CA GLU A 47 16.31 -7.93 -8.45
C GLU A 47 15.76 -7.26 -9.71
N ALA A 48 14.52 -6.76 -9.68
CA ALA A 48 13.92 -6.01 -10.77
C ALA A 48 14.47 -4.58 -10.92
N GLY A 49 15.35 -4.13 -10.02
CA GLY A 49 15.96 -2.80 -10.06
C GLY A 49 15.06 -1.68 -9.52
N CYS A 50 14.08 -2.00 -8.67
CA CYS A 50 13.30 -0.96 -7.98
C CYS A 50 14.18 -0.19 -6.98
N ASP A 51 13.90 1.09 -6.81
CA ASP A 51 14.60 1.97 -5.86
C ASP A 51 14.06 1.85 -4.44
N ALA A 52 12.78 1.51 -4.31
CA ALA A 52 12.11 1.28 -3.04
C ALA A 52 10.93 0.33 -3.21
N VAL A 53 10.41 -0.13 -2.08
CA VAL A 53 9.14 -0.85 -2.01
C VAL A 53 8.16 -0.10 -1.12
N LYS A 54 6.85 -0.23 -1.42
CA LYS A 54 5.79 0.36 -0.60
C LYS A 54 4.85 -0.71 -0.07
N PHE A 55 4.70 -0.73 1.26
CA PHE A 55 3.74 -1.55 1.98
C PHE A 55 2.53 -0.72 2.39
N GLN A 56 1.34 -1.31 2.31
CA GLN A 56 0.12 -0.70 2.85
C GLN A 56 -0.19 -1.32 4.21
N LYS A 57 -0.23 -0.49 5.26
CA LYS A 57 -0.68 -0.92 6.58
C LYS A 57 -2.21 -0.99 6.59
N ARG A 58 -2.80 -2.18 6.59
CA ARG A 58 -4.22 -2.37 6.93
C ARG A 58 -4.34 -2.50 8.45
N THR A 59 -4.91 -1.49 9.10
CA THR A 59 -5.52 -1.63 10.43
C THR A 59 -6.98 -2.04 10.19
N PRO A 60 -7.40 -3.28 10.48
CA PRO A 60 -8.77 -3.75 10.21
C PRO A 60 -9.86 -2.90 10.88
N GLU A 61 -9.52 -2.25 11.99
CA GLU A 61 -10.45 -1.44 12.81
C GLU A 61 -11.04 -0.22 12.08
N ILE A 62 -10.41 0.28 11.00
CA ILE A 62 -10.72 1.62 10.45
C ILE A 62 -11.48 1.55 9.12
N CYS A 63 -11.46 0.42 8.41
CA CYS A 63 -11.90 0.37 7.01
C CYS A 63 -13.15 -0.51 6.74
N THR A 64 -13.83 -0.98 7.78
CA THR A 64 -15.09 -1.71 7.64
C THR A 64 -16.20 -0.88 8.27
N PRO A 65 -17.13 -0.26 7.51
CA PRO A 65 -18.38 0.15 8.12
C PRO A 65 -19.03 -1.11 8.71
N ALA A 66 -19.49 -1.01 9.95
CA ALA A 66 -20.08 -2.10 10.72
C ALA A 66 -21.45 -2.51 10.18
N THR A 67 -21.52 -3.05 8.96
CA THR A 67 -22.76 -3.60 8.42
C THR A 67 -22.48 -4.77 7.47
N SER A 68 -22.04 -5.88 8.04
CA SER A 68 -22.22 -7.18 7.41
C SER A 68 -22.57 -8.20 8.51
N GLY A 69 -23.86 -8.45 8.65
CA GLY A 69 -24.37 -9.54 9.49
C GLY A 69 -25.38 -9.08 10.53
N THR A 70 -26.66 -9.01 10.14
CA THR A 70 -27.73 -9.80 10.77
C THR A 70 -28.95 -9.70 9.86
N SER A 71 -29.25 -10.81 9.16
CA SER A 71 -30.57 -11.02 8.58
C SER A 71 -31.61 -10.91 9.70
N SER A 72 -32.41 -9.85 9.72
CA SER A 72 -33.59 -9.81 10.58
C SER A 72 -34.65 -10.73 9.99
N VAL A 73 -34.81 -11.88 10.65
CA VAL A 73 -35.96 -12.78 10.58
C VAL A 73 -37.27 -11.98 10.60
N THR A 74 -38.14 -12.23 9.63
CA THR A 74 -39.55 -11.78 9.64
C THR A 74 -40.28 -12.48 10.79
N PRO A 75 -40.95 -11.78 11.73
CA PRO A 75 -41.84 -12.44 12.68
C PRO A 75 -43.16 -12.81 11.97
N PRO A 76 -43.72 -14.02 12.20
CA PRO A 76 -45.02 -14.39 11.67
C PRO A 76 -46.13 -13.83 12.57
N GLY A 77 -47.15 -13.22 11.96
CA GLY A 77 -48.48 -13.08 12.55
C GLY A 77 -48.79 -11.76 13.25
N ALA A 78 -49.55 -10.91 12.54
CA ALA A 78 -50.57 -10.09 13.15
C ALA A 78 -51.82 -10.21 12.27
N GLY A 79 -52.74 -11.07 12.71
CA GLY A 79 -54.16 -10.96 12.38
C GLY A 79 -54.86 -10.08 13.40
#